data_AF-A0A1M3TSZ5-F1
#
_entry.id   AF-A0A1M3TSZ5-F1
#
_cell.length_a   1.000
_cell.length_b   1.000
_cell.length_c   1.000
_cell.angle_alpha   90.00
_cell.angle_beta   90.00
_cell.angle_gamma   90.00
#
_symmetry.space_group_name_H-M   'P 1'
#
loop_
_entity.id
_entity.type
_entity.pdbx_description
1 polymer ?
#
loop_
_entity_poly.entity_id
_entity_poly.type
_entity_poly.pdbx_seq_one_letter_code
_entity_poly.pdbx_strand_id
1 'polypeptide(L)'
;MWTTVFSVAAGLASLPLTHAFNNPPGVDIWCGKAYRASNASFNPGGWFEQPSYSSTPLLDLKVRPRMSIYLETDASGSLLVDTIVSHLVGDPLPVKPSTNYTDQHLHLDIHILSDETLIASISNHTLPLDTTKAEIPLSFDFLTPKLTPFTITTTATLINSITNTTFTTSSELLYLPQRTDGGSATRIDHRTGILSYTQDQSVTWTPIFPYTYYAQWSLYWDTNTSTLESFASQGYNVIHIVPTGTLSDTPFPWSTFDPYLTTSDKQNLHLQYDVLFDPTNLTKLTDQVTHIHTHPSLLLYYTADEPDGKGNPLNSTRLAYDLIRSMDPYHPVSVALNCKDFYYEEYASGADIILSDVYPVATNTSWSTVYDTPCNATYGCCGCDDCRGEFEDISDRLDQFYEFDAVVGWEKVHWGAPQAFGEETFWTRYPTAEEEVVMVMLSVNHGAMGIVMWDYPSSDGIERTTRELAPVVTGEVFVGFLEEGVRRVGVVKGAGRVDVAGWVVEEEGRALVSVVNLNYRGTGEVRVGLEGVRVAGVEKVLWGGEGWDVKDGELVREGLGGLEAGILVVDLV
;
A
#
# COMPACT_ATOMS: atom_id res chain seq x y z
N MET A 1 15.63 47.74 -13.69
CA MET A 1 14.54 48.15 -14.60
C MET A 1 14.86 47.68 -16.02
N TRP A 2 15.00 46.37 -16.22
CA TRP A 2 15.16 45.71 -17.52
C TRP A 2 14.29 44.45 -17.44
N THR A 3 13.11 44.52 -18.06
CA THR A 3 12.14 43.45 -18.19
C THR A 3 12.50 42.61 -19.40
N THR A 4 12.98 41.39 -19.16
CA THR A 4 13.11 40.36 -20.20
C THR A 4 11.84 39.54 -20.18
N VAL A 5 11.04 39.68 -21.23
CA VAL A 5 9.82 38.92 -21.46
C VAL A 5 10.21 37.48 -21.83
N PHE A 6 9.89 36.53 -20.96
CA PHE A 6 9.90 35.11 -21.29
C PHE A 6 8.64 34.81 -22.12
N SER A 7 8.84 34.54 -23.40
CA SER A 7 7.81 33.96 -24.27
C SER A 7 7.60 32.51 -23.86
N VAL A 8 6.52 32.22 -23.15
CA VAL A 8 6.01 30.87 -22.94
C VAL A 8 5.51 30.36 -24.30
N ALA A 9 6.25 29.43 -24.90
CA ALA A 9 5.75 28.63 -26.00
C ALA A 9 4.72 27.66 -25.42
N ALA A 10 3.44 28.00 -25.57
CA ALA A 10 2.33 27.08 -25.33
C ALA A 10 2.42 25.94 -26.37
N GLY A 11 3.10 24.85 -26.00
CA GLY A 11 2.93 23.59 -26.68
C GLY A 11 1.48 23.14 -26.48
N LEU A 12 0.71 23.09 -27.56
CA LEU A 12 -0.55 22.36 -27.59
C LEU A 12 -0.23 20.88 -27.38
N ALA A 13 -0.11 20.47 -26.11
CA ALA A 13 -0.21 19.07 -25.75
C ALA A 13 -1.60 18.61 -26.17
N SER A 14 -1.66 17.70 -27.15
CA SER A 14 -2.86 16.94 -27.44
C SER A 14 -3.31 16.27 -26.14
N LEU A 15 -4.45 16.69 -25.58
CA LEU A 15 -5.07 15.99 -24.46
C LEU A 15 -5.17 14.51 -24.84
N PRO A 16 -4.64 13.58 -24.03
CA PRO A 16 -4.77 12.16 -24.30
C PRO A 16 -6.26 11.81 -24.39
N LEU A 17 -6.65 11.06 -25.42
CA LEU A 17 -7.99 10.49 -25.55
C LEU A 17 -8.32 9.72 -24.26
N THR A 18 -9.45 10.05 -23.62
CA THR A 18 -9.93 9.36 -22.43
C THR A 18 -10.39 7.96 -22.80
N HIS A 19 -9.69 6.94 -22.32
CA HIS A 19 -10.05 5.53 -22.54
C HIS A 19 -11.03 5.11 -21.45
N ALA A 20 -12.29 5.54 -21.54
CA ALA A 20 -13.32 5.16 -20.57
C ALA A 20 -13.89 3.77 -20.86
N PHE A 21 -14.29 3.06 -19.80
CA PHE A 21 -15.16 1.90 -19.94
C PHE A 21 -16.50 2.33 -20.58
N ASN A 22 -16.92 1.63 -21.64
CA ASN A 22 -18.15 1.96 -22.37
C ASN A 22 -19.33 1.14 -21.84
N ASN A 23 -19.90 1.58 -20.72
CA ASN A 23 -21.17 1.05 -20.23
C ASN A 23 -22.33 1.37 -21.21
N PRO A 24 -23.43 0.60 -21.18
CA PRO A 24 -24.58 0.89 -22.01
C PRO A 24 -25.13 2.32 -21.76
N PRO A 25 -25.58 3.05 -22.80
CA PRO A 25 -26.05 4.43 -22.64
C PRO A 25 -27.17 4.57 -21.60
N GLY A 26 -26.98 5.46 -20.63
CA GLY A 26 -27.96 5.75 -19.57
C GLY A 26 -28.05 4.67 -18.48
N VAL A 27 -27.04 3.80 -18.35
CA VAL A 27 -26.96 2.80 -17.29
C VAL A 27 -25.90 3.22 -16.28
N ASP A 28 -26.31 3.45 -15.03
CA ASP A 28 -25.35 3.72 -13.97
C ASP A 28 -24.68 2.41 -13.53
N ILE A 29 -23.36 2.47 -13.31
CA ILE A 29 -22.53 1.31 -12.99
C ILE A 29 -21.78 1.49 -11.67
N TRP A 30 -21.45 0.35 -11.04
CA TRP A 30 -20.47 0.24 -9.96
C TRP A 30 -19.61 -0.99 -10.24
N CYS A 31 -18.28 -0.86 -10.25
CA CYS A 31 -17.36 -1.96 -10.62
C CYS A 31 -17.75 -2.62 -11.96
N GLY A 32 -18.11 -1.78 -12.94
CA GLY A 32 -18.62 -2.21 -14.24
C GLY A 32 -20.08 -2.71 -14.27
N LYS A 33 -20.68 -3.06 -13.14
CA LYS A 33 -21.99 -3.71 -13.02
C LYS A 33 -23.13 -2.68 -12.99
N ALA A 34 -24.21 -2.88 -13.76
CA ALA A 34 -25.44 -2.11 -13.56
C ALA A 34 -25.98 -2.33 -12.15
N TYR A 35 -26.37 -1.28 -11.43
CA TYR A 35 -26.87 -1.44 -10.06
C TYR A 35 -28.34 -1.03 -9.84
N ARG A 36 -28.95 -0.25 -10.73
CA ARG A 36 -30.36 0.17 -10.58
C ARG A 36 -31.34 -0.89 -11.05
N ALA A 37 -32.43 -1.09 -10.31
CA ALA A 37 -33.50 -2.03 -10.66
C ALA A 37 -34.14 -1.80 -12.04
N SER A 38 -34.05 -0.58 -12.57
CA SER A 38 -34.54 -0.22 -13.90
C SER A 38 -33.64 -0.68 -15.05
N ASN A 39 -32.40 -1.07 -14.78
CA ASN A 39 -31.43 -1.49 -15.79
C ASN A 39 -31.33 -3.02 -15.83
N ALA A 40 -31.04 -3.59 -17.00
CA ALA A 40 -30.74 -5.01 -17.13
C ALA A 40 -29.28 -5.29 -16.72
N SER A 41 -29.03 -6.48 -16.16
CA SER A 41 -27.68 -6.99 -15.92
C SER A 41 -26.92 -7.18 -17.24
N PHE A 42 -25.60 -7.03 -17.21
CA PHE A 42 -24.72 -7.33 -18.34
C PHE A 42 -23.34 -7.77 -17.84
N ASN A 43 -22.57 -8.45 -18.68
CA ASN A 43 -21.19 -8.80 -18.34
C ASN A 43 -20.32 -7.55 -18.47
N PRO A 44 -19.73 -7.04 -17.38
CA PRO A 44 -18.92 -5.82 -17.44
C PRO A 44 -17.61 -6.01 -18.20
N GLY A 45 -17.04 -7.23 -18.24
CA GLY A 45 -15.64 -7.40 -18.62
C GLY A 45 -14.71 -6.68 -17.63
N GLY A 46 -13.48 -6.38 -18.04
CA GLY A 46 -12.52 -5.65 -17.19
C GLY A 46 -11.94 -6.46 -16.03
N TRP A 47 -12.32 -7.73 -15.87
CA TRP A 47 -11.75 -8.63 -14.87
C TRP A 47 -10.24 -8.80 -15.06
N PHE A 48 -9.51 -9.06 -13.97
CA PHE A 48 -8.08 -9.32 -14.06
C PHE A 48 -7.83 -10.65 -14.77
N GLU A 49 -7.13 -10.60 -15.91
CA GLU A 49 -6.82 -11.80 -16.69
C GLU A 49 -5.51 -12.44 -16.22
N GLN A 50 -5.63 -13.58 -15.53
CA GLN A 50 -4.48 -14.37 -15.12
C GLN A 50 -3.71 -14.91 -16.34
N PRO A 51 -2.37 -14.78 -16.39
CA PRO A 51 -1.55 -15.35 -17.45
C PRO A 51 -1.73 -16.86 -17.57
N SER A 52 -1.66 -17.38 -18.79
CA SER A 52 -1.68 -18.82 -19.02
C SER A 52 -0.41 -19.48 -18.48
N TYR A 53 -0.55 -20.61 -17.79
CA TYR A 53 0.58 -21.42 -17.34
C TYR A 53 1.49 -21.83 -18.51
N SER A 54 2.76 -21.48 -18.42
CA SER A 54 3.81 -21.89 -19.35
C SER A 54 4.35 -23.28 -19.01
N SER A 55 4.37 -24.20 -19.98
CA SER A 55 5.02 -25.51 -19.80
C SER A 55 6.55 -25.42 -19.67
N THR A 56 7.15 -24.29 -20.01
CA THR A 56 8.58 -23.99 -19.85
C THR A 56 8.75 -23.02 -18.68
N PRO A 57 9.66 -23.25 -17.73
CA PRO A 57 9.95 -22.29 -16.68
C PRO A 57 10.41 -20.95 -17.27
N LEU A 58 10.06 -19.86 -16.61
CA LEU A 58 10.32 -18.48 -16.99
C LEU A 58 11.18 -17.79 -15.90
N LEU A 59 12.02 -16.85 -16.29
CA LEU A 59 12.77 -15.98 -15.39
C LEU A 59 11.99 -14.68 -15.23
N ASP A 60 11.47 -14.44 -14.03
CA ASP A 60 10.97 -13.13 -13.63
C ASP A 60 12.13 -12.32 -13.03
N LEU A 61 12.92 -11.68 -13.90
CA LEU A 61 14.07 -10.88 -13.51
C LEU A 61 13.65 -9.44 -13.17
N LYS A 62 13.76 -9.07 -11.90
CA LYS A 62 13.53 -7.70 -11.44
C LYS A 62 14.80 -7.16 -10.79
N VAL A 63 15.23 -5.98 -11.23
CA VAL A 63 16.33 -5.23 -10.60
C VAL A 63 15.87 -3.80 -10.42
N ARG A 64 15.88 -3.32 -9.19
CA ARG A 64 15.36 -2.00 -8.82
C ARG A 64 16.03 -1.47 -7.57
N PRO A 65 16.00 -0.15 -7.31
CA PRO A 65 16.51 0.38 -6.05
C PRO A 65 15.67 -0.11 -4.86
N ARG A 66 16.31 -0.30 -3.69
CA ARG A 66 15.59 -0.65 -2.45
C ARG A 66 14.64 0.44 -2.01
N MET A 67 15.08 1.69 -2.05
CA MET A 67 14.23 2.83 -1.71
C MET A 67 13.61 3.44 -2.97
N SER A 68 12.34 3.86 -2.90
CA SER A 68 11.67 4.54 -4.02
C SER A 68 12.37 5.84 -4.44
N ILE A 69 12.97 6.53 -3.47
CA ILE A 69 13.85 7.70 -3.68
C ILE A 69 15.05 7.63 -2.73
N TYR A 70 16.14 8.24 -3.17
CA TYR A 70 17.29 8.61 -2.35
C TYR A 70 17.51 10.12 -2.43
N LEU A 71 18.06 10.71 -1.38
CA LEU A 71 18.45 12.12 -1.32
C LEU A 71 19.98 12.25 -1.39
N GLU A 72 20.49 13.41 -1.81
CA GLU A 72 21.93 13.70 -1.87
C GLU A 72 22.67 13.53 -0.53
N THR A 73 21.92 13.47 0.57
CA THR A 73 22.41 13.27 1.94
C THR A 73 22.53 11.79 2.32
N ASP A 74 21.93 10.86 1.55
CA ASP A 74 22.11 9.43 1.73
C ASP A 74 23.55 9.04 1.37
N ALA A 75 24.23 8.33 2.28
CA ALA A 75 25.63 7.94 2.08
C ALA A 75 25.81 6.88 0.97
N SER A 76 24.83 5.99 0.82
CA SER A 76 24.79 4.91 -0.17
C SER A 76 23.39 4.32 -0.24
N GLY A 77 23.11 3.52 -1.27
CA GLY A 77 21.88 2.74 -1.38
C GLY A 77 22.14 1.26 -1.63
N SER A 78 21.08 0.53 -1.97
CA SER A 78 21.16 -0.82 -2.51
C SER A 78 20.15 -1.02 -3.64
N LEU A 79 20.42 -2.03 -4.46
CA LEU A 79 19.48 -2.58 -5.43
C LEU A 79 18.94 -3.91 -4.89
N LEU A 80 17.64 -4.13 -5.06
CA LEU A 80 17.00 -5.43 -4.87
C LEU A 80 17.00 -6.18 -6.20
N VAL A 81 17.39 -7.45 -6.14
CA VAL A 81 17.42 -8.35 -7.30
C VAL A 81 16.58 -9.59 -7.02
N ASP A 82 15.60 -9.83 -7.89
CA ASP A 82 14.84 -11.07 -7.97
C ASP A 82 15.26 -11.87 -9.21
N THR A 83 15.50 -13.17 -9.02
CA THR A 83 15.81 -14.14 -10.06
C THR A 83 14.79 -15.28 -10.05
N ILE A 84 13.53 -14.94 -9.77
CA ILE A 84 12.45 -15.89 -9.49
C ILE A 84 12.19 -16.77 -10.71
N VAL A 85 12.00 -18.06 -10.47
CA VAL A 85 11.55 -19.00 -11.50
C VAL A 85 10.02 -19.08 -11.45
N SER A 86 9.37 -18.56 -12.49
CA SER A 86 7.91 -18.52 -12.60
C SER A 86 7.41 -19.41 -13.73
N HIS A 87 6.15 -19.81 -13.67
CA HIS A 87 5.44 -20.42 -14.80
C HIS A 87 4.32 -19.52 -15.35
N LEU A 88 4.18 -18.31 -14.82
CA LEU A 88 3.13 -17.37 -15.21
C LEU A 88 3.69 -16.18 -15.98
N VAL A 89 4.84 -15.65 -15.53
CA VAL A 89 5.41 -14.39 -16.02
C VAL A 89 6.93 -14.50 -16.20
N GLY A 90 7.49 -13.65 -17.06
CA GLY A 90 8.93 -13.58 -17.32
C GLY A 90 9.37 -14.20 -18.65
N ASP A 91 10.69 -14.32 -18.80
CA ASP A 91 11.32 -14.76 -20.04
C ASP A 91 11.65 -16.26 -20.04
N PRO A 92 11.51 -16.99 -21.16
CA PRO A 92 11.78 -18.43 -21.21
C PRO A 92 13.18 -18.82 -20.72
N LEU A 93 13.24 -19.66 -19.67
CA LEU A 93 14.49 -20.23 -19.16
C LEU A 93 14.88 -21.49 -19.96
N PRO A 94 16.12 -21.60 -20.46
CA PRO A 94 16.61 -22.76 -21.21
C PRO A 94 17.00 -23.93 -20.29
N VAL A 95 16.21 -24.19 -19.25
CA VAL A 95 16.49 -25.17 -18.20
C VAL A 95 15.44 -26.29 -18.26
N LYS A 96 15.84 -27.51 -17.94
CA LYS A 96 14.88 -28.61 -17.87
C LYS A 96 14.03 -28.46 -16.60
N PRO A 97 12.72 -28.73 -16.63
CA PRO A 97 11.83 -28.59 -15.46
C PRO A 97 12.26 -29.40 -14.22
N SER A 98 13.08 -30.44 -14.40
CA SER A 98 13.57 -31.30 -13.31
C SER A 98 14.89 -30.86 -12.70
N THR A 99 15.40 -29.68 -13.05
CA THR A 99 16.73 -29.21 -12.61
C THR A 99 16.57 -28.48 -11.29
N ASN A 100 17.48 -28.71 -10.33
CA ASN A 100 17.53 -27.86 -9.15
C ASN A 100 17.98 -26.45 -9.58
N TYR A 101 17.12 -25.44 -9.38
CA TYR A 101 17.38 -24.10 -9.88
C TYR A 101 18.47 -23.39 -9.07
N THR A 102 18.55 -23.65 -7.76
CA THR A 102 19.50 -23.00 -6.85
C THR A 102 20.97 -23.28 -7.18
N ASP A 103 21.25 -24.35 -7.92
CA ASP A 103 22.61 -24.70 -8.36
C ASP A 103 23.03 -23.91 -9.62
N GLN A 104 22.08 -23.29 -10.31
CA GLN A 104 22.30 -22.48 -11.50
C GLN A 104 22.40 -21.01 -11.11
N HIS A 105 23.36 -20.32 -11.73
CA HIS A 105 23.70 -18.96 -11.35
C HIS A 105 23.63 -18.01 -12.55
N LEU A 106 23.06 -16.82 -12.32
CA LEU A 106 23.04 -15.71 -13.25
C LEU A 106 24.21 -14.77 -12.95
N HIS A 107 24.99 -14.45 -13.97
CA HIS A 107 25.98 -13.38 -13.91
C HIS A 107 25.32 -12.06 -14.28
N LEU A 108 25.41 -11.06 -13.40
CA LEU A 108 24.76 -9.78 -13.55
C LEU A 108 25.76 -8.69 -13.94
N ASP A 109 25.39 -7.95 -14.97
CA ASP A 109 26.04 -6.70 -15.38
C ASP A 109 24.98 -5.59 -15.35
N ILE A 110 25.15 -4.62 -14.45
CA ILE A 110 24.19 -3.55 -14.18
C ILE A 110 24.81 -2.22 -14.60
N HIS A 111 24.14 -1.52 -15.49
CA HIS A 111 24.52 -0.20 -15.99
C HIS A 111 23.57 0.87 -15.45
N ILE A 112 24.13 2.00 -15.00
CA ILE A 112 23.38 3.18 -14.58
C ILE A 112 23.63 4.28 -15.60
N LEU A 113 22.55 4.77 -16.21
CA LEU A 113 22.58 5.74 -17.30
C LEU A 113 21.89 7.04 -16.90
N SER A 114 22.43 8.16 -17.39
CA SER A 114 21.74 9.45 -17.44
C SER A 114 21.64 9.88 -18.88
N ASP A 115 20.42 10.11 -19.38
CA ASP A 115 20.18 10.54 -20.76
C ASP A 115 20.93 9.67 -21.77
N GLU A 116 20.77 8.33 -21.63
CA GLU A 116 21.45 7.28 -22.42
C GLU A 116 22.98 7.21 -22.30
N THR A 117 23.59 8.05 -21.46
CA THR A 117 25.03 8.04 -21.20
C THR A 117 25.34 7.19 -19.97
N LEU A 118 26.25 6.22 -20.11
CA LEU A 118 26.72 5.39 -18.99
C LEU A 118 27.48 6.23 -17.96
N ILE A 119 27.01 6.21 -16.71
CA ILE A 119 27.61 6.95 -15.59
C ILE A 119 28.33 6.02 -14.62
N ALA A 120 27.73 4.87 -14.33
CA ALA A 120 28.30 3.86 -13.44
C ALA A 120 27.94 2.44 -13.89
N SER A 121 28.71 1.46 -13.45
CA SER A 121 28.44 0.04 -13.68
C SER A 121 28.74 -0.79 -12.44
N ILE A 122 27.92 -1.80 -12.20
CA ILE A 122 28.13 -2.80 -11.16
C ILE A 122 28.24 -4.15 -11.89
N SER A 123 29.40 -4.78 -11.75
CA SER A 123 29.75 -6.03 -12.45
C SER A 123 30.28 -7.06 -11.46
N ASN A 124 30.43 -8.31 -11.91
CA ASN A 124 30.89 -9.45 -11.10
C ASN A 124 29.94 -9.87 -9.97
N HIS A 125 28.66 -9.52 -10.05
CA HIS A 125 27.66 -10.11 -9.18
C HIS A 125 27.12 -11.39 -9.79
N THR A 126 26.92 -12.39 -8.95
CA THR A 126 26.39 -13.68 -9.36
C THR A 126 25.39 -14.14 -8.32
N LEU A 127 24.18 -14.45 -8.77
CA LEU A 127 23.08 -14.88 -7.90
C LEU A 127 22.56 -16.24 -8.38
N PRO A 128 22.16 -17.13 -7.46
CA PRO A 128 21.45 -18.33 -7.85
C PRO A 128 20.08 -17.95 -8.46
N LEU A 129 19.53 -18.84 -9.29
CA LEU A 129 18.12 -18.75 -9.66
C LEU A 129 17.23 -18.98 -8.43
N ASP A 130 16.00 -18.50 -8.51
CA ASP A 130 14.99 -18.63 -7.46
C ASP A 130 15.36 -17.88 -6.17
N THR A 131 16.01 -16.72 -6.34
CA THR A 131 16.32 -15.80 -5.25
C THR A 131 15.35 -14.62 -5.29
N THR A 132 14.89 -14.18 -4.13
CA THR A 132 14.09 -12.95 -3.98
C THR A 132 14.82 -11.92 -3.14
N LYS A 133 14.68 -10.64 -3.50
CA LYS A 133 15.14 -9.45 -2.78
C LYS A 133 16.61 -9.53 -2.35
N ALA A 134 17.48 -10.12 -3.17
CA ALA A 134 18.91 -10.09 -2.92
C ALA A 134 19.44 -8.66 -3.02
N GLU A 135 20.18 -8.22 -2.02
CA GLU A 135 20.70 -6.84 -1.98
C GLU A 135 22.08 -6.74 -2.64
N ILE A 136 22.23 -5.79 -3.56
CA ILE A 136 23.51 -5.38 -4.15
C ILE A 136 23.80 -3.94 -3.74
N PRO A 137 24.95 -3.65 -3.09
CA PRO A 137 25.30 -2.28 -2.72
C PRO A 137 25.39 -1.33 -3.92
N LEU A 138 24.89 -0.11 -3.74
CA LEU A 138 24.89 0.96 -4.74
C LEU A 138 25.61 2.20 -4.18
N SER A 139 26.72 2.58 -4.82
CA SER A 139 27.44 3.82 -4.50
C SER A 139 26.87 5.00 -5.27
N PHE A 140 26.79 6.15 -4.60
CA PHE A 140 26.38 7.43 -5.18
C PHE A 140 27.55 8.34 -5.58
N ASP A 141 28.81 7.90 -5.40
CA ASP A 141 30.02 8.71 -5.64
C ASP A 141 30.11 9.28 -7.07
N PHE A 142 29.47 8.62 -8.03
CA PHE A 142 29.47 8.97 -9.45
C PHE A 142 28.16 9.61 -9.92
N LEU A 143 27.16 9.73 -9.03
CA LEU A 143 25.85 10.27 -9.36
C LEU A 143 25.75 11.74 -8.94
N THR A 144 25.23 12.58 -9.84
CA THR A 144 24.87 13.96 -9.51
C THR A 144 23.37 14.00 -9.20
N PRO A 145 22.93 14.51 -8.03
CA PRO A 145 21.52 14.60 -7.69
C PRO A 145 20.74 15.41 -8.74
N LYS A 146 19.57 14.92 -9.16
CA LYS A 146 18.71 15.58 -10.15
C LYS A 146 17.25 15.13 -10.01
N LEU A 147 16.32 15.95 -10.52
CA LEU A 147 14.89 15.66 -10.45
C LEU A 147 14.41 14.64 -11.49
N THR A 148 15.19 14.40 -12.54
CA THR A 148 14.89 13.35 -13.53
C THR A 148 15.56 12.04 -13.14
N PRO A 149 14.92 10.88 -13.32
CA PRO A 149 15.50 9.61 -12.92
C PRO A 149 16.77 9.27 -13.72
N PHE A 150 17.62 8.45 -13.12
CA PHE A 150 18.60 7.63 -13.83
C PHE A 150 17.93 6.36 -14.30
N THR A 151 18.39 5.79 -15.41
CA THR A 151 17.94 4.48 -15.89
C THR A 151 18.91 3.42 -15.41
N ILE A 152 18.40 2.38 -14.75
CA ILE A 152 19.15 1.16 -14.48
C ILE A 152 18.83 0.19 -15.62
N THR A 153 19.85 -0.37 -16.25
CA THR A 153 19.71 -1.46 -17.23
C THR A 153 20.54 -2.63 -16.76
N THR A 154 19.91 -3.77 -16.54
CA THR A 154 20.60 -4.99 -16.13
C THR A 154 20.61 -5.99 -17.26
N THR A 155 21.78 -6.56 -17.54
CA THR A 155 21.94 -7.76 -18.36
C THR A 155 22.31 -8.94 -17.45
N ALA A 156 21.43 -9.94 -17.38
CA ALA A 156 21.70 -11.18 -16.66
C ALA A 156 22.07 -12.28 -17.66
N THR A 157 23.19 -12.97 -17.45
CA THR A 157 23.66 -14.06 -18.31
C THR A 157 23.62 -15.38 -17.57
N LEU A 158 22.83 -16.32 -18.06
CA LEU A 158 22.86 -17.72 -17.64
C LEU A 158 23.89 -18.46 -18.49
N ILE A 159 24.98 -18.90 -17.86
CA ILE A 159 26.02 -19.70 -18.51
C ILE A 159 25.71 -21.17 -18.25
N ASN A 160 25.32 -21.91 -19.29
CA ASN A 160 25.24 -23.36 -19.23
C ASN A 160 26.25 -23.99 -20.19
N SER A 161 26.43 -25.31 -20.12
CA SER A 161 27.43 -26.05 -20.90
C SER A 161 27.15 -26.11 -22.41
N ILE A 162 26.05 -25.53 -22.89
CA ILE A 162 25.57 -25.62 -24.28
C ILE A 162 25.41 -24.22 -24.91
N THR A 163 24.81 -23.26 -24.20
CA THR A 163 24.50 -21.91 -24.67
C THR A 163 24.60 -20.89 -23.54
N ASN A 164 25.04 -19.68 -23.87
CA ASN A 164 24.86 -18.51 -23.00
C ASN A 164 23.53 -17.84 -23.37
N THR A 165 22.63 -17.70 -22.41
CA THR A 165 21.35 -17.01 -22.59
C THR A 165 21.36 -15.72 -21.79
N THR A 166 20.96 -14.62 -22.42
CA THR A 166 20.96 -13.28 -21.82
C THR A 166 19.54 -12.77 -21.63
N PHE A 167 19.27 -12.17 -20.48
CA PHE A 167 18.03 -11.54 -20.10
C PHE A 167 18.29 -10.06 -19.81
N THR A 168 17.33 -9.20 -20.08
CA THR A 168 17.48 -7.76 -19.86
C THR A 168 16.26 -7.20 -19.16
N THR A 169 16.50 -6.38 -18.13
CA THR A 169 15.45 -5.63 -17.44
C THR A 169 15.91 -4.20 -17.20
N SER A 170 14.97 -3.28 -16.99
CA SER A 170 15.26 -1.88 -16.70
C SER A 170 14.36 -1.32 -15.63
N SER A 171 14.90 -0.43 -14.80
CA SER A 171 14.16 0.32 -13.79
C SER A 171 14.64 1.76 -13.70
N GLU A 172 13.97 2.56 -12.89
CA GLU A 172 14.39 3.92 -12.60
C GLU A 172 15.10 4.01 -11.23
N LEU A 173 16.00 4.98 -11.10
CA LEU A 173 16.63 5.39 -9.85
C LEU A 173 16.45 6.90 -9.67
N LEU A 174 15.71 7.29 -8.65
CA LEU A 174 15.56 8.69 -8.24
C LEU A 174 16.59 9.01 -7.15
N TYR A 175 17.60 9.79 -7.52
CA TYR A 175 18.59 10.35 -6.60
C TYR A 175 18.45 11.87 -6.64
N LEU A 176 17.72 12.41 -5.68
CA LEU A 176 17.19 13.77 -5.67
C LEU A 176 18.07 14.71 -4.84
N PRO A 177 18.12 16.01 -5.19
CA PRO A 177 18.75 17.01 -4.33
C PRO A 177 18.10 17.06 -2.94
N GLN A 178 18.84 17.51 -1.93
CA GLN A 178 18.24 17.78 -0.62
C GLN A 178 17.24 18.91 -0.77
N ARG A 179 16.08 18.77 -0.11
CA ARG A 179 15.10 19.84 -0.06
C ARG A 179 15.63 21.04 0.72
N THR A 180 15.64 22.20 0.08
CA THR A 180 16.02 23.49 0.70
C THR A 180 14.84 24.46 0.83
N ASP A 181 13.66 24.05 0.38
CA ASP A 181 12.42 24.83 0.38
C ASP A 181 11.60 24.68 1.66
N GLY A 182 12.05 23.84 2.60
CA GLY A 182 11.38 23.57 3.87
C GLY A 182 10.38 22.41 3.82
N GLY A 183 10.20 21.77 2.68
CA GLY A 183 9.32 20.60 2.57
C GLY A 183 9.96 19.30 3.07
N SER A 184 9.11 18.31 3.29
CA SER A 184 9.46 16.93 3.63
C SER A 184 9.80 16.09 2.41
N ALA A 185 10.32 14.89 2.64
CA ALA A 185 10.39 13.84 1.64
C ALA A 185 9.99 12.51 2.29
N THR A 186 9.37 11.64 1.50
CA THR A 186 8.91 10.32 1.92
C THR A 186 9.38 9.28 0.93
N ARG A 187 9.89 8.16 1.44
CA ARG A 187 10.31 7.01 0.63
C ARG A 187 9.64 5.74 1.10
N ILE A 188 9.45 4.83 0.16
CA ILE A 188 9.00 3.45 0.37
C ILE A 188 10.26 2.57 0.38
N ASP A 189 10.38 1.67 1.36
CA ASP A 189 11.32 0.55 1.27
C ASP A 189 10.67 -0.59 0.48
N HIS A 190 11.11 -0.86 -0.74
CA HIS A 190 10.61 -1.97 -1.56
C HIS A 190 10.91 -3.36 -0.95
N ARG A 191 11.78 -3.45 0.05
CA ARG A 191 12.01 -4.70 0.78
C ARG A 191 10.80 -5.07 1.64
N THR A 192 10.28 -4.13 2.41
CA THR A 192 9.24 -4.39 3.43
C THR A 192 7.91 -3.71 3.12
N GLY A 193 7.91 -2.62 2.37
CA GLY A 193 6.77 -1.75 2.10
C GLY A 193 6.60 -0.63 3.11
N ILE A 194 7.43 -0.57 4.17
CA ILE A 194 7.34 0.47 5.20
C ILE A 194 7.68 1.85 4.60
N LEU A 195 7.00 2.88 5.09
CA LEU A 195 7.35 4.26 4.76
C LEU A 195 8.42 4.78 5.72
N SER A 196 9.26 5.67 5.22
CA SER A 196 10.06 6.55 6.06
C SER A 196 10.04 7.97 5.51
N TYR A 197 10.14 8.95 6.42
CA TYR A 197 10.10 10.36 6.08
C TYR A 197 11.28 11.12 6.65
N THR A 198 11.56 12.28 6.06
CA THR A 198 12.48 13.29 6.60
C THR A 198 11.87 14.68 6.41
N GLN A 199 12.18 15.59 7.32
CA GLN A 199 11.71 16.99 7.33
C GLN A 199 12.81 17.91 7.87
N ASP A 200 12.63 19.23 7.75
CA ASP A 200 13.53 20.25 8.35
C ASP A 200 15.02 20.10 7.99
N GLN A 201 15.32 19.64 6.76
CA GLN A 201 16.69 19.36 6.31
C GLN A 201 17.42 18.28 7.13
N SER A 202 16.68 17.44 7.86
CA SER A 202 17.22 16.26 8.52
C SER A 202 17.84 15.31 7.49
N VAL A 203 18.94 14.68 7.89
CA VAL A 203 19.61 13.59 7.15
C VAL A 203 19.21 12.21 7.68
N THR A 204 18.35 12.17 8.70
CA THR A 204 17.84 10.93 9.30
C THR A 204 16.43 10.66 8.79
N TRP A 205 16.26 9.48 8.21
CA TRP A 205 14.95 8.95 7.85
C TRP A 205 14.30 8.32 9.07
N THR A 206 13.03 8.66 9.32
CA THR A 206 12.24 8.11 10.41
C THR A 206 11.20 7.16 9.84
N PRO A 207 11.20 5.87 10.20
CA PRO A 207 10.18 4.93 9.75
C PRO A 207 8.81 5.29 10.36
N ILE A 208 7.75 5.03 9.61
CA ILE A 208 6.37 5.32 10.04
C ILE A 208 5.43 4.22 9.55
N PHE A 209 4.55 3.78 10.46
CA PHE A 209 3.34 3.04 10.12
C PHE A 209 2.14 4.00 10.24
N PRO A 210 1.59 4.49 9.12
CA PRO A 210 0.44 5.39 9.12
C PRO A 210 -0.79 4.77 9.79
N TYR A 211 -1.33 5.45 10.80
CA TYR A 211 -2.53 5.02 11.51
C TYR A 211 -3.45 6.22 11.75
N THR A 212 -4.56 6.28 11.03
CA THR A 212 -5.46 7.45 11.03
C THR A 212 -6.86 7.11 10.47
N TYR A 213 -7.69 8.13 10.31
CA TYR A 213 -9.01 8.07 9.69
C TYR A 213 -9.09 8.92 8.42
N TYR A 214 -10.04 8.59 7.56
CA TYR A 214 -10.66 9.59 6.69
C TYR A 214 -11.50 10.52 7.55
N ALA A 215 -11.03 11.75 7.76
CA ALA A 215 -11.63 12.68 8.69
C ALA A 215 -12.47 13.73 7.95
N GLN A 216 -13.78 13.70 8.17
CA GLN A 216 -14.75 14.48 7.40
C GLN A 216 -14.66 16.00 7.65
N TRP A 217 -14.44 16.78 6.58
CA TRP A 217 -14.35 18.24 6.67
C TRP A 217 -15.56 18.86 7.36
N SER A 218 -16.77 18.56 6.89
CA SER A 218 -18.01 19.21 7.36
C SER A 218 -18.53 18.70 8.71
N LEU A 219 -17.98 17.61 9.24
CA LEU A 219 -18.42 17.06 10.54
C LEU A 219 -17.46 17.39 11.67
N TYR A 220 -16.18 17.58 11.37
CA TYR A 220 -15.16 17.77 12.39
C TYR A 220 -14.29 19.01 12.17
N TRP A 221 -13.89 19.29 10.92
CA TRP A 221 -12.87 20.28 10.63
C TRP A 221 -13.40 21.68 10.29
N ASP A 222 -14.64 21.88 9.89
CA ASP A 222 -15.13 23.24 9.57
C ASP A 222 -15.44 24.10 10.82
N THR A 223 -15.19 23.57 12.02
CA THR A 223 -15.57 24.19 13.30
C THR A 223 -14.46 25.00 13.97
N ASN A 224 -13.29 24.40 14.28
CA ASN A 224 -12.18 25.04 15.01
C ASN A 224 -10.89 24.21 14.92
N THR A 225 -9.73 24.83 14.68
CA THR A 225 -8.43 24.14 14.58
C THR A 225 -7.99 23.37 15.83
N SER A 226 -8.51 23.71 17.01
CA SER A 226 -8.26 22.96 18.26
C SER A 226 -8.75 21.51 18.21
N THR A 227 -9.66 21.16 17.30
CA THR A 227 -10.07 19.77 17.08
C THR A 227 -8.89 18.91 16.57
N LEU A 228 -7.89 19.52 15.92
CA LEU A 228 -6.69 18.82 15.45
C LEU A 228 -5.76 18.47 16.60
N GLU A 229 -5.62 19.36 17.59
CA GLU A 229 -4.86 19.07 18.81
C GLU A 229 -5.50 17.90 19.57
N SER A 230 -6.84 17.89 19.66
CA SER A 230 -7.58 16.77 20.25
C SER A 230 -7.36 15.48 19.46
N PHE A 231 -7.39 15.52 18.13
CA PHE A 231 -7.13 14.36 17.28
C PHE A 231 -5.71 13.82 17.45
N ALA A 232 -4.68 14.68 17.36
CA ALA A 232 -3.29 14.31 17.54
C ALA A 232 -3.02 13.71 18.93
N SER A 233 -3.68 14.21 19.98
CA SER A 233 -3.54 13.68 21.34
C SER A 233 -4.03 12.24 21.52
N GLN A 234 -4.73 11.68 20.53
CA GLN A 234 -5.20 10.28 20.53
C GLN A 234 -4.14 9.29 20.04
N GLY A 235 -2.95 9.76 19.63
CA GLY A 235 -1.85 8.89 19.20
C GLY A 235 -1.84 8.56 17.70
N TYR A 236 -2.77 9.10 16.91
CA TYR A 236 -2.69 9.05 15.45
C TYR A 236 -1.49 9.87 14.97
N ASN A 237 -0.74 9.33 14.01
CA ASN A 237 0.48 9.94 13.49
C ASN A 237 0.33 10.54 12.08
N VAL A 238 -0.80 10.28 11.42
CA VAL A 238 -1.18 10.85 10.12
C VAL A 238 -2.54 11.53 10.23
N ILE A 239 -2.82 12.50 9.36
CA ILE A 239 -4.13 13.11 9.14
C ILE A 239 -4.50 13.02 7.65
N HIS A 240 -5.71 12.56 7.38
CA HIS A 240 -6.32 12.57 6.06
C HIS A 240 -7.66 13.31 6.15
N ILE A 241 -7.70 14.55 5.68
CA ILE A 241 -8.92 15.38 5.68
C ILE A 241 -9.60 15.22 4.34
N VAL A 242 -10.89 14.85 4.35
CA VAL A 242 -11.68 14.66 3.13
C VAL A 242 -12.65 15.83 2.88
N PRO A 243 -12.78 16.33 1.63
CA PRO A 243 -13.57 17.52 1.28
C PRO A 243 -15.10 17.23 1.24
N THR A 244 -15.68 16.79 2.36
CA THR A 244 -17.12 16.46 2.45
C THR A 244 -18.03 17.68 2.62
N GLY A 245 -19.34 17.44 2.54
CA GLY A 245 -20.37 18.45 2.78
C GLY A 245 -20.40 19.55 1.72
N THR A 246 -20.15 20.79 2.13
CA THR A 246 -20.22 21.96 1.22
C THR A 246 -19.07 22.01 0.22
N LEU A 247 -17.99 21.26 0.44
CA LEU A 247 -16.85 21.21 -0.48
C LEU A 247 -17.12 20.26 -1.64
N SER A 248 -17.67 19.07 -1.39
CA SER A 248 -18.03 18.08 -2.43
C SER A 248 -16.95 17.89 -3.50
N ASP A 249 -17.01 18.61 -4.63
CA ASP A 249 -16.06 18.55 -5.76
C ASP A 249 -15.12 19.79 -5.86
N THR A 250 -15.06 20.58 -4.80
CA THR A 250 -14.35 21.86 -4.73
C THR A 250 -13.14 21.78 -3.80
N PRO A 251 -11.95 22.28 -4.22
CA PRO A 251 -10.73 22.36 -3.38
C PRO A 251 -11.00 22.95 -2.00
N PHE A 252 -10.23 22.51 -1.01
CA PHE A 252 -10.17 23.20 0.28
C PHE A 252 -9.81 24.69 0.06
N PRO A 253 -10.57 25.63 0.62
CA PRO A 253 -10.18 27.03 0.57
C PRO A 253 -8.92 27.22 1.43
N TRP A 254 -7.81 27.62 0.80
CA TRP A 254 -6.51 27.75 1.48
C TRP A 254 -6.56 28.62 2.73
N SER A 255 -7.28 29.74 2.71
CA SER A 255 -7.41 30.61 3.89
C SER A 255 -8.04 29.93 5.11
N THR A 256 -8.85 28.89 4.90
CA THR A 256 -9.45 28.08 5.97
C THR A 256 -8.66 26.80 6.25
N PHE A 257 -7.89 26.31 5.29
CA PHE A 257 -7.14 25.06 5.40
C PHE A 257 -5.71 25.25 5.93
N ASP A 258 -5.03 26.34 5.57
CA ASP A 258 -3.67 26.68 6.03
C ASP A 258 -3.51 26.67 7.58
N PRO A 259 -4.51 27.09 8.38
CA PRO A 259 -4.45 26.93 9.84
C PRO A 259 -4.38 25.47 10.31
N TYR A 260 -5.03 24.53 9.60
CA TYR A 260 -4.92 23.09 9.88
C TYR A 260 -3.53 22.58 9.53
N LEU A 261 -3.02 22.93 8.36
CA LEU A 261 -1.65 22.62 7.93
C LEU A 261 -0.60 23.09 8.96
N THR A 262 -0.73 24.33 9.41
CA THR A 262 0.13 24.91 10.46
C THR A 262 0.02 24.15 11.79
N THR A 263 -1.16 23.61 12.11
CA THR A 263 -1.37 22.86 13.36
C THR A 263 -0.83 21.44 13.24
N SER A 264 -0.98 20.78 12.09
CA SER A 264 -0.37 19.47 11.80
C SER A 264 1.13 19.51 12.02
N ASP A 265 1.81 20.53 11.47
CA ASP A 265 3.24 20.74 11.65
C ASP A 265 3.64 20.86 13.13
N LYS A 266 2.93 21.70 13.90
CA LYS A 266 3.17 21.88 15.33
C LYS A 266 2.97 20.61 16.17
N GLN A 267 2.08 19.72 15.73
CA GLN A 267 1.78 18.47 16.44
C GLN A 267 2.62 17.29 15.90
N ASN A 268 3.51 17.51 14.92
CA ASN A 268 4.24 16.46 14.22
C ASN A 268 3.29 15.40 13.63
N LEU A 269 2.16 15.87 13.08
CA LEU A 269 1.13 15.06 12.45
C LEU A 269 1.33 15.09 10.93
N HIS A 270 1.57 13.93 10.35
CA HIS A 270 1.87 13.79 8.92
C HIS A 270 0.61 13.88 8.06
N LEU A 271 0.70 14.45 6.87
CA LEU A 271 -0.44 14.74 6.02
C LEU A 271 -0.48 13.77 4.84
N GLN A 272 -1.55 12.99 4.77
CA GLN A 272 -2.02 12.42 3.51
C GLN A 272 -2.94 13.47 2.87
N TYR A 273 -2.43 14.18 1.87
CA TYR A 273 -3.16 15.29 1.27
C TYR A 273 -4.11 14.80 0.17
N ASP A 274 -5.39 15.05 0.37
CA ASP A 274 -6.45 14.75 -0.60
C ASP A 274 -6.48 15.78 -1.72
N VAL A 275 -6.28 15.31 -2.96
CA VAL A 275 -6.31 16.13 -4.17
C VAL A 275 -7.69 16.10 -4.85
N LEU A 276 -8.77 16.09 -4.04
CA LEU A 276 -10.20 16.20 -4.40
C LEU A 276 -10.88 14.97 -4.99
N PHE A 277 -10.30 13.79 -4.85
CA PHE A 277 -10.87 12.56 -5.40
C PHE A 277 -11.16 12.58 -6.92
N ASP A 278 -10.71 13.61 -7.65
CA ASP A 278 -10.97 13.78 -9.09
C ASP A 278 -9.66 13.72 -9.87
N PRO A 279 -9.20 12.51 -10.23
CA PRO A 279 -7.99 12.34 -11.01
C PRO A 279 -8.13 12.86 -12.46
N THR A 280 -9.32 13.33 -12.89
CA THR A 280 -9.55 13.80 -14.26
C THR A 280 -9.23 15.28 -14.44
N ASN A 281 -9.18 16.08 -13.37
CA ASN A 281 -8.99 17.53 -13.44
C ASN A 281 -7.54 17.96 -13.15
N LEU A 282 -6.67 17.75 -14.14
CA LEU A 282 -5.23 18.03 -14.03
C LEU A 282 -4.90 19.51 -13.73
N THR A 283 -5.74 20.45 -14.14
CA THR A 283 -5.54 21.88 -13.82
C THR A 283 -5.73 22.14 -12.32
N LYS A 284 -6.84 21.66 -11.73
CA LYS A 284 -7.07 21.78 -10.27
C LYS A 284 -6.01 21.03 -9.47
N LEU A 285 -5.57 19.86 -9.96
CA LEU A 285 -4.48 19.10 -9.34
C LEU A 285 -3.19 19.92 -9.33
N THR A 286 -2.83 20.55 -10.46
CA THR A 286 -1.64 21.42 -10.56
C THR A 286 -1.68 22.55 -9.53
N ASP A 287 -2.82 23.25 -9.42
CA ASP A 287 -2.99 24.35 -8.47
C ASP A 287 -2.79 23.88 -7.01
N GLN A 288 -3.30 22.70 -6.68
CA GLN A 288 -3.18 22.14 -5.32
C GLN A 288 -1.78 21.66 -4.98
N VAL A 289 -1.16 20.89 -5.87
CA VAL A 289 0.21 20.38 -5.68
C VAL A 289 1.19 21.54 -5.57
N THR A 290 1.04 22.58 -6.39
CA THR A 290 1.88 23.79 -6.34
C THR A 290 1.84 24.49 -4.98
N HIS A 291 0.71 24.42 -4.26
CA HIS A 291 0.58 25.04 -2.94
C HIS A 291 1.14 24.15 -1.82
N ILE A 292 0.92 22.83 -1.88
CA ILE A 292 1.18 21.93 -0.74
C ILE A 292 2.55 21.24 -0.80
N HIS A 293 3.19 21.11 -1.96
CA HIS A 293 4.36 20.24 -2.12
C HIS A 293 5.57 20.64 -1.25
N THR A 294 5.63 21.89 -0.77
CA THR A 294 6.67 22.41 0.14
C THR A 294 6.29 22.37 1.61
N HIS A 295 5.13 21.83 1.96
CA HIS A 295 4.67 21.76 3.34
C HIS A 295 5.48 20.71 4.13
N PRO A 296 6.03 21.04 5.31
CA PRO A 296 6.90 20.14 6.08
C PRO A 296 6.19 18.88 6.59
N SER A 297 4.88 18.92 6.77
CA SER A 297 4.10 17.76 7.21
C SER A 297 3.63 16.85 6.08
N LEU A 298 3.87 17.17 4.80
CA LEU A 298 3.36 16.35 3.71
C LEU A 298 4.02 14.96 3.73
N LEU A 299 3.22 13.90 3.77
CA LEU A 299 3.71 12.52 3.72
C LEU A 299 3.49 11.91 2.35
N LEU A 300 2.28 12.07 1.81
CA LEU A 300 1.89 11.51 0.51
C LEU A 300 0.64 12.21 -0.05
N TYR A 301 0.35 11.97 -1.32
CA TYR A 301 -0.86 12.45 -2.00
C TYR A 301 -1.93 11.36 -2.09
N TYR A 302 -3.20 11.71 -1.91
CA TYR A 302 -4.34 10.85 -2.20
C TYR A 302 -5.11 11.43 -3.38
N THR A 303 -5.19 10.69 -4.49
CA THR A 303 -5.66 11.24 -5.77
C THR A 303 -7.05 10.82 -6.17
N ALA A 304 -7.49 9.65 -5.72
CA ALA A 304 -8.77 9.09 -6.13
C ALA A 304 -9.36 8.18 -5.05
N ASP A 305 -10.66 8.31 -4.89
CA ASP A 305 -11.50 7.48 -4.05
C ASP A 305 -12.37 6.61 -4.97
N GLU A 306 -12.17 5.29 -4.93
CA GLU A 306 -12.93 4.29 -5.69
C GLU A 306 -13.10 4.61 -7.19
N PRO A 307 -12.03 5.00 -7.92
CA PRO A 307 -12.14 5.34 -9.34
C PRO A 307 -12.59 4.15 -10.20
N ASP A 308 -12.29 2.94 -9.74
CA ASP A 308 -12.73 1.65 -10.27
C ASP A 308 -14.24 1.43 -10.08
N GLY A 309 -14.75 1.73 -8.89
CA GLY A 309 -16.18 1.68 -8.56
C GLY A 309 -16.96 2.67 -9.41
N LYS A 310 -16.52 3.92 -9.43
CA LYS A 310 -17.18 5.04 -10.13
C LYS A 310 -17.07 4.94 -11.66
N GLY A 311 -16.22 4.06 -12.18
CA GLY A 311 -16.00 3.90 -13.61
C GLY A 311 -15.34 5.14 -14.24
N ASN A 312 -14.43 5.79 -13.51
CA ASN A 312 -13.64 6.89 -14.06
C ASN A 312 -12.85 6.44 -15.30
N PRO A 313 -12.39 7.36 -16.18
CA PRO A 313 -11.58 6.97 -17.33
C PRO A 313 -10.37 6.12 -16.92
N LEU A 314 -10.08 5.03 -17.63
CA LEU A 314 -9.09 4.03 -17.20
C LEU A 314 -7.68 4.61 -17.01
N ASN A 315 -7.35 5.67 -17.76
CA ASN A 315 -6.04 6.32 -17.66
C ASN A 315 -6.00 7.51 -16.68
N SER A 316 -7.09 7.84 -15.98
CA SER A 316 -7.14 9.06 -15.17
C SER A 316 -6.17 9.03 -13.99
N THR A 317 -6.12 7.92 -13.24
CA THR A 317 -5.22 7.76 -12.10
C THR A 317 -3.77 7.87 -12.55
N ARG A 318 -3.41 7.23 -13.67
CA ARG A 318 -2.07 7.31 -14.26
C ARG A 318 -1.68 8.73 -14.65
N LEU A 319 -2.59 9.48 -15.28
CA LEU A 319 -2.32 10.87 -15.67
C LEU A 319 -2.11 11.78 -14.47
N ALA A 320 -2.89 11.59 -13.40
CA ALA A 320 -2.71 12.31 -12.14
C ALA A 320 -1.35 11.97 -11.50
N TYR A 321 -1.01 10.69 -11.43
CA TYR A 321 0.28 10.20 -10.93
C TYR A 321 1.47 10.80 -11.66
N ASP A 322 1.49 10.72 -12.99
CA ASP A 322 2.60 11.21 -13.81
C ASP A 322 2.77 12.73 -13.65
N LEU A 323 1.67 13.48 -13.54
CA LEU A 323 1.71 14.91 -13.30
C LEU A 323 2.29 15.24 -11.92
N ILE A 324 1.82 14.60 -10.85
CA ILE A 324 2.36 14.80 -9.49
C ILE A 324 3.84 14.48 -9.46
N ARG A 325 4.27 13.31 -9.97
CA ARG A 325 5.67 12.90 -9.99
C ARG A 325 6.58 13.88 -10.74
N SER A 326 6.05 14.55 -11.78
CA SER A 326 6.79 15.58 -12.52
C SER A 326 6.97 16.90 -11.73
N MET A 327 6.06 17.18 -10.79
CA MET A 327 6.05 18.40 -9.98
C MET A 327 6.75 18.19 -8.62
N ASP A 328 6.56 17.03 -8.02
CA ASP A 328 7.02 16.66 -6.69
C ASP A 328 7.44 15.18 -6.65
N PRO A 329 8.68 14.85 -7.06
CA PRO A 329 9.18 13.48 -7.01
C PRO A 329 9.53 13.01 -5.59
N TYR A 330 9.30 13.82 -4.55
CA TYR A 330 9.71 13.53 -3.17
C TYR A 330 8.67 12.76 -2.36
N HIS A 331 7.45 12.60 -2.87
CA HIS A 331 6.34 11.99 -2.14
C HIS A 331 5.61 10.94 -2.96
N PRO A 332 5.19 9.82 -2.34
CA PRO A 332 4.39 8.81 -3.00
C PRO A 332 2.95 9.28 -3.23
N VAL A 333 2.27 8.59 -4.13
CA VAL A 333 0.87 8.81 -4.50
C VAL A 333 0.03 7.59 -4.12
N SER A 334 -1.19 7.84 -3.64
CA SER A 334 -2.13 6.81 -3.22
C SER A 334 -3.51 6.95 -3.87
N VAL A 335 -4.22 5.83 -3.92
CA VAL A 335 -5.62 5.69 -4.33
C VAL A 335 -6.32 4.66 -3.44
N ALA A 336 -7.63 4.76 -3.25
CA ALA A 336 -8.43 3.65 -2.72
C ALA A 336 -9.15 2.93 -3.84
N LEU A 337 -9.12 1.59 -3.81
CA LEU A 337 -9.82 0.71 -4.74
C LEU A 337 -10.82 -0.16 -3.98
N ASN A 338 -12.07 -0.18 -4.46
CA ASN A 338 -13.18 -0.92 -3.84
C ASN A 338 -13.56 -2.18 -4.62
N CYS A 339 -13.33 -2.20 -5.92
CA CYS A 339 -13.69 -3.32 -6.77
C CYS A 339 -12.73 -4.49 -6.55
N LYS A 340 -13.23 -5.70 -6.79
CA LYS A 340 -12.40 -6.90 -6.62
C LYS A 340 -11.20 -6.89 -7.57
N ASP A 341 -11.46 -6.67 -8.85
CA ASP A 341 -10.45 -6.78 -9.91
C ASP A 341 -10.81 -6.00 -11.19
N PHE A 342 -11.84 -5.15 -11.15
CA PHE A 342 -12.31 -4.40 -12.31
C PHE A 342 -11.27 -3.36 -12.76
N TYR A 343 -10.60 -3.64 -13.89
CA TYR A 343 -9.51 -2.85 -14.47
C TYR A 343 -8.43 -2.50 -13.44
N TYR A 344 -8.09 -3.48 -12.59
CA TYR A 344 -7.11 -3.29 -11.53
C TYR A 344 -5.80 -2.69 -12.06
N GLU A 345 -5.24 -3.25 -13.14
CA GLU A 345 -3.98 -2.77 -13.71
C GLU A 345 -4.07 -1.29 -14.09
N GLU A 346 -5.11 -0.87 -14.81
CA GLU A 346 -5.25 0.50 -15.26
C GLU A 346 -5.39 1.47 -14.08
N TYR A 347 -6.27 1.18 -13.12
CA TYR A 347 -6.49 2.07 -11.98
C TYR A 347 -5.29 2.09 -11.00
N ALA A 348 -4.70 0.93 -10.69
CA ALA A 348 -3.54 0.79 -9.80
C ALA A 348 -2.24 1.35 -10.40
N SER A 349 -2.15 1.49 -11.74
CA SER A 349 -0.97 2.08 -12.40
C SER A 349 -0.69 3.54 -11.99
N GLY A 350 -1.68 4.21 -11.42
CA GLY A 350 -1.64 5.59 -10.95
C GLY A 350 -1.34 5.78 -9.45
N ALA A 351 -0.78 4.78 -8.78
CA ALA A 351 -0.42 4.90 -7.36
C ALA A 351 0.85 4.14 -7.02
N ASP A 352 1.56 4.56 -5.98
CA ASP A 352 2.57 3.78 -5.28
C ASP A 352 1.96 2.99 -4.12
N ILE A 353 0.88 3.53 -3.52
CA ILE A 353 0.15 2.95 -2.38
C ILE A 353 -1.32 2.72 -2.75
N ILE A 354 -1.85 1.52 -2.52
CA ILE A 354 -3.25 1.19 -2.78
C ILE A 354 -3.95 0.90 -1.45
N LEU A 355 -5.02 1.63 -1.16
CA LEU A 355 -5.86 1.40 0.00
C LEU A 355 -6.97 0.41 -0.40
N SER A 356 -7.10 -0.70 0.34
CA SER A 356 -8.18 -1.67 0.12
C SER A 356 -9.44 -1.21 0.84
N ASP A 357 -10.45 -0.79 0.09
CA ASP A 357 -11.76 -0.39 0.60
C ASP A 357 -12.68 -1.61 0.69
N VAL A 358 -12.76 -2.23 1.87
CA VAL A 358 -13.52 -3.48 2.11
C VAL A 358 -14.22 -3.40 3.47
N TYR A 359 -15.56 -3.34 3.45
CA TYR A 359 -16.39 -3.16 4.64
C TYR A 359 -17.37 -4.33 4.85
N PRO A 360 -16.96 -5.40 5.56
CA PRO A 360 -17.75 -6.62 5.65
C PRO A 360 -18.80 -6.62 6.78
N VAL A 361 -18.77 -5.66 7.71
CA VAL A 361 -19.54 -5.76 8.95
C VAL A 361 -20.97 -5.26 8.79
N ALA A 362 -21.95 -6.14 8.99
CA ALA A 362 -23.38 -5.79 9.01
C ALA A 362 -23.95 -5.26 7.69
N THR A 363 -23.39 -5.74 6.56
CA THR A 363 -23.91 -5.56 5.20
C THR A 363 -24.56 -6.84 4.67
N ASN A 364 -25.42 -6.72 3.66
CA ASN A 364 -25.93 -7.85 2.88
C ASN A 364 -25.28 -7.84 1.49
N THR A 365 -24.30 -8.71 1.26
CA THR A 365 -23.55 -8.75 0.01
C THR A 365 -24.27 -9.49 -1.12
N SER A 366 -25.44 -10.09 -0.86
CA SER A 366 -26.24 -10.82 -1.86
C SER A 366 -27.42 -10.03 -2.42
N TRP A 367 -27.87 -8.99 -1.70
CA TRP A 367 -29.00 -8.16 -2.09
C TRP A 367 -28.84 -6.72 -1.63
N SER A 368 -28.92 -5.78 -2.57
CA SER A 368 -28.86 -4.35 -2.30
C SER A 368 -30.21 -3.86 -1.80
N THR A 369 -30.29 -3.50 -0.52
CA THR A 369 -31.49 -2.85 0.04
C THR A 369 -31.67 -1.42 -0.43
N VAL A 370 -30.61 -0.79 -0.95
CA VAL A 370 -30.62 0.58 -1.50
C VAL A 370 -31.23 0.62 -2.89
N TYR A 371 -30.83 -0.32 -3.74
CA TYR A 371 -31.22 -0.32 -5.15
C TYR A 371 -32.25 -1.37 -5.52
N ASP A 372 -32.62 -2.25 -4.58
CA ASP A 372 -33.56 -3.37 -4.78
C ASP A 372 -33.13 -4.32 -5.91
N THR A 373 -31.84 -4.67 -5.91
CA THR A 373 -31.20 -5.54 -6.90
C THR A 373 -30.40 -6.65 -6.24
N PRO A 374 -30.32 -7.86 -6.84
CA PRO A 374 -29.36 -8.86 -6.39
C PRO A 374 -27.94 -8.40 -6.72
N CYS A 375 -27.01 -8.68 -5.81
CA CYS A 375 -25.58 -8.44 -6.02
C CYS A 375 -24.89 -9.74 -6.45
N ASN A 376 -24.23 -9.71 -7.60
CA ASN A 376 -23.47 -10.82 -8.17
C ASN A 376 -22.44 -10.30 -9.19
N ALA A 377 -21.73 -11.21 -9.85
CA ALA A 377 -20.70 -10.89 -10.85
C ALA A 377 -21.17 -10.01 -12.03
N THR A 378 -22.47 -9.77 -12.24
CA THR A 378 -22.98 -9.01 -13.41
C THR A 378 -24.01 -7.93 -13.06
N TYR A 379 -24.36 -7.77 -11.78
CA TYR A 379 -25.47 -6.89 -11.39
C TYR A 379 -25.41 -6.50 -9.91
N GLY A 380 -25.93 -5.32 -9.60
CA GLY A 380 -26.08 -4.80 -8.24
C GLY A 380 -24.86 -4.06 -7.71
N CYS A 381 -25.08 -3.31 -6.63
CA CYS A 381 -24.05 -2.68 -5.81
C CYS A 381 -24.46 -2.83 -4.33
N CYS A 382 -23.60 -3.46 -3.53
CA CYS A 382 -23.83 -3.78 -2.13
C CYS A 382 -22.75 -3.19 -1.19
N GLY A 383 -22.00 -2.20 -1.68
CA GLY A 383 -20.90 -1.54 -0.95
C GLY A 383 -19.57 -2.29 -1.00
N CYS A 384 -19.58 -3.62 -0.97
CA CYS A 384 -18.37 -4.45 -1.06
C CYS A 384 -18.47 -5.39 -2.27
N ASP A 385 -17.61 -5.17 -3.28
CA ASP A 385 -17.69 -5.88 -4.55
C ASP A 385 -17.23 -7.34 -4.44
N ASP A 386 -18.13 -8.26 -4.81
CA ASP A 386 -17.98 -9.73 -4.75
C ASP A 386 -17.50 -10.27 -3.38
N CYS A 387 -17.89 -9.59 -2.30
CA CYS A 387 -17.63 -9.97 -0.92
C CYS A 387 -18.68 -10.94 -0.34
N ARG A 388 -18.34 -11.60 0.76
CA ARG A 388 -19.21 -12.56 1.47
C ARG A 388 -19.86 -11.98 2.73
N GLY A 389 -19.41 -10.82 3.20
CA GLY A 389 -19.85 -10.20 4.45
C GLY A 389 -19.17 -10.83 5.67
N GLU A 390 -17.90 -11.20 5.53
CA GLU A 390 -17.08 -11.78 6.60
C GLU A 390 -15.68 -11.15 6.64
N PHE A 391 -14.97 -11.27 7.75
CA PHE A 391 -13.66 -10.63 7.91
C PHE A 391 -12.65 -11.05 6.83
N GLU A 392 -12.74 -12.30 6.36
CA GLU A 392 -11.90 -12.84 5.32
C GLU A 392 -11.98 -12.06 4.00
N ASP A 393 -13.04 -11.27 3.76
CA ASP A 393 -13.08 -10.39 2.60
C ASP A 393 -11.91 -9.37 2.60
N ILE A 394 -11.43 -8.96 3.78
CA ILE A 394 -10.29 -8.03 3.94
C ILE A 394 -8.98 -8.73 3.56
N SER A 395 -8.72 -9.90 4.13
CA SER A 395 -7.53 -10.69 3.83
C SER A 395 -7.49 -11.12 2.37
N ASP A 396 -8.62 -11.63 1.85
CA ASP A 396 -8.74 -12.12 0.49
C ASP A 396 -8.48 -10.98 -0.52
N ARG A 397 -8.91 -9.74 -0.21
CA ARG A 397 -8.67 -8.59 -1.10
C ARG A 397 -7.21 -8.18 -1.12
N LEU A 398 -6.58 -8.05 0.05
CA LEU A 398 -5.16 -7.67 0.14
C LEU A 398 -4.27 -8.72 -0.53
N ASP A 399 -4.51 -10.00 -0.26
CA ASP A 399 -3.76 -11.10 -0.88
C ASP A 399 -3.92 -11.10 -2.41
N GLN A 400 -5.14 -10.86 -2.92
CA GLN A 400 -5.38 -10.73 -4.36
C GLN A 400 -4.64 -9.53 -4.98
N PHE A 401 -4.60 -8.38 -4.33
CA PHE A 401 -3.84 -7.23 -4.84
C PHE A 401 -2.34 -7.53 -4.91
N TYR A 402 -1.76 -8.20 -3.90
CA TYR A 402 -0.39 -8.68 -3.97
C TYR A 402 -0.16 -9.71 -5.10
N GLU A 403 -1.12 -10.61 -5.34
CA GLU A 403 -1.05 -11.56 -6.47
C GLU A 403 -1.11 -10.83 -7.82
N PHE A 404 -1.98 -9.84 -7.97
CA PHE A 404 -2.08 -9.04 -9.19
C PHE A 404 -0.80 -8.25 -9.44
N ASP A 405 -0.25 -7.59 -8.41
CA ASP A 405 1.01 -6.89 -8.50
C ASP A 405 2.15 -7.82 -8.93
N ALA A 406 2.23 -9.02 -8.35
CA ALA A 406 3.25 -10.00 -8.70
C ALA A 406 3.18 -10.39 -10.19
N VAL A 407 1.96 -10.57 -10.72
CA VAL A 407 1.70 -10.85 -12.13
C VAL A 407 2.04 -9.67 -13.04
N VAL A 408 1.65 -8.45 -12.67
CA VAL A 408 1.95 -7.24 -13.46
C VAL A 408 3.43 -6.87 -13.40
N GLY A 409 4.13 -7.31 -12.36
CA GLY A 409 5.54 -7.00 -12.11
C GLY A 409 5.74 -5.78 -11.21
N TRP A 410 4.72 -5.41 -10.43
CA TRP A 410 4.77 -4.33 -9.46
C TRP A 410 5.09 -4.83 -8.04
N GLU A 411 5.41 -3.85 -7.20
CA GLU A 411 5.54 -4.01 -5.76
C GLU A 411 4.87 -2.82 -5.09
N LYS A 412 3.56 -2.68 -5.30
CA LYS A 412 2.80 -1.61 -4.65
C LYS A 412 2.78 -1.88 -3.15
N VAL A 413 2.67 -0.79 -2.40
CA VAL A 413 2.38 -0.87 -0.97
C VAL A 413 0.87 -0.91 -0.81
N HIS A 414 0.37 -1.81 0.03
CA HIS A 414 -1.06 -1.90 0.31
C HIS A 414 -1.35 -1.41 1.71
N TRP A 415 -2.44 -0.67 1.87
CA TRP A 415 -2.94 -0.14 3.14
C TRP A 415 -4.37 -0.63 3.35
N GLY A 416 -4.78 -0.77 4.61
CA GLY A 416 -6.17 -1.09 4.94
C GLY A 416 -7.00 0.19 5.10
N ALA A 417 -8.24 0.16 4.61
CA ALA A 417 -9.28 1.10 5.02
C ALA A 417 -10.39 0.32 5.74
N PRO A 418 -10.26 0.04 7.06
CA PRO A 418 -11.29 -0.64 7.82
C PRO A 418 -12.58 0.18 7.96
N GLN A 419 -13.70 -0.52 8.08
CA GLN A 419 -15.01 0.08 8.37
C GLN A 419 -15.01 0.63 9.80
N ALA A 420 -15.12 1.94 9.98
CA ALA A 420 -15.35 2.60 11.26
C ALA A 420 -16.69 3.37 11.30
N PHE A 421 -17.60 3.08 10.37
CA PHE A 421 -18.89 3.73 10.22
C PHE A 421 -20.03 2.70 10.21
N GLY A 422 -21.28 3.18 10.23
CA GLY A 422 -22.46 2.35 10.07
C GLY A 422 -23.75 3.13 10.16
N GLU A 423 -24.89 2.42 10.07
CA GLU A 423 -26.22 3.02 9.97
C GLU A 423 -26.38 3.93 8.74
N GLU A 424 -25.68 3.59 7.66
CA GLU A 424 -25.61 4.34 6.41
C GLU A 424 -25.79 3.39 5.20
N THR A 425 -26.10 3.95 4.02
CA THR A 425 -26.19 3.32 2.69
C THR A 425 -26.43 1.81 2.70
N PHE A 426 -25.38 0.98 2.82
CA PHE A 426 -25.48 -0.50 2.81
C PHE A 426 -25.36 -1.18 4.19
N TRP A 427 -24.88 -0.48 5.22
CA TRP A 427 -24.48 -1.05 6.52
C TRP A 427 -25.48 -0.72 7.61
N THR A 428 -26.03 -1.77 8.23
CA THR A 428 -27.16 -1.65 9.16
C THR A 428 -26.78 -1.20 10.58
N ARG A 429 -25.49 -1.23 10.94
CA ARG A 429 -24.96 -0.78 12.23
C ARG A 429 -23.47 -0.46 12.12
N TYR A 430 -22.95 0.25 13.13
CA TYR A 430 -21.52 0.37 13.36
C TYR A 430 -20.89 -0.98 13.76
N PRO A 431 -19.60 -1.18 13.45
CA PRO A 431 -18.78 -2.18 14.10
C PRO A 431 -18.68 -1.97 15.62
N THR A 432 -18.41 -3.06 16.33
CA THR A 432 -18.01 -3.05 17.73
C THR A 432 -16.52 -2.74 17.84
N ALA A 433 -16.05 -2.41 19.04
CA ALA A 433 -14.64 -2.16 19.30
C ALA A 433 -13.75 -3.37 18.96
N GLU A 434 -14.24 -4.58 19.24
CA GLU A 434 -13.50 -5.81 18.97
C GLU A 434 -13.47 -6.12 17.46
N GLU A 435 -14.57 -5.89 16.73
CA GLU A 435 -14.60 -6.02 15.27
C GLU A 435 -13.61 -5.06 14.62
N GLU A 436 -13.48 -3.83 15.12
CA GLU A 436 -12.53 -2.84 14.62
C GLU A 436 -11.07 -3.32 14.74
N VAL A 437 -10.69 -3.80 15.92
CA VAL A 437 -9.34 -4.30 16.16
C VAL A 437 -9.04 -5.52 15.28
N VAL A 438 -10.04 -6.40 15.08
CA VAL A 438 -9.92 -7.54 14.16
C VAL A 438 -9.66 -7.06 12.73
N MET A 439 -10.43 -6.09 12.22
CA MET A 439 -10.25 -5.58 10.86
C MET A 439 -8.87 -4.93 10.67
N VAL A 440 -8.44 -4.08 11.62
CA VAL A 440 -7.12 -3.45 11.60
C VAL A 440 -6.01 -4.49 11.58
N MET A 441 -6.00 -5.42 12.53
CA MET A 441 -4.91 -6.38 12.66
C MET A 441 -4.92 -7.45 11.57
N LEU A 442 -6.10 -7.79 11.02
CA LEU A 442 -6.19 -8.66 9.85
C LEU A 442 -5.58 -7.98 8.62
N SER A 443 -5.84 -6.69 8.39
CA SER A 443 -5.16 -5.96 7.31
C SER A 443 -3.64 -6.01 7.47
N VAL A 444 -3.12 -5.75 8.68
CA VAL A 444 -1.68 -5.81 8.94
C VAL A 444 -1.10 -7.21 8.75
N ASN A 445 -1.82 -8.24 9.25
CA ASN A 445 -1.40 -9.62 9.06
C ASN A 445 -1.29 -10.00 7.60
N HIS A 446 -2.08 -9.38 6.72
CA HIS A 446 -2.07 -9.55 5.27
C HIS A 446 -1.21 -8.52 4.53
N GLY A 447 -0.26 -7.89 5.22
CA GLY A 447 0.79 -7.08 4.61
C GLY A 447 0.48 -5.58 4.53
N ALA A 448 -0.65 -5.12 5.06
CA ALA A 448 -0.94 -3.69 5.06
C ALA A 448 0.11 -2.90 5.85
N MET A 449 0.69 -1.86 5.23
CA MET A 449 1.73 -1.00 5.81
C MET A 449 1.22 0.37 6.25
N GLY A 450 -0.10 0.47 6.42
CA GLY A 450 -0.79 1.65 6.93
C GLY A 450 -2.29 1.37 7.03
N ILE A 451 -2.98 2.16 7.85
CA ILE A 451 -4.40 2.03 8.13
C ILE A 451 -5.06 3.42 8.11
N VAL A 452 -6.09 3.56 7.30
CA VAL A 452 -6.89 4.78 7.17
C VAL A 452 -8.37 4.41 7.28
N MET A 453 -8.90 4.40 8.50
CA MET A 453 -10.26 3.95 8.80
C MET A 453 -11.32 4.89 8.21
N TRP A 454 -12.35 4.37 7.55
CA TRP A 454 -13.49 5.16 7.07
C TRP A 454 -14.66 5.01 8.04
N ASP A 455 -15.08 6.03 8.79
CA ASP A 455 -14.54 7.39 8.84
C ASP A 455 -14.67 8.02 10.23
N TYR A 456 -14.23 9.28 10.32
CA TYR A 456 -14.20 10.06 11.56
C TYR A 456 -15.01 11.36 11.43
N PRO A 457 -15.82 11.73 12.45
CA PRO A 457 -16.03 11.04 13.74
C PRO A 457 -16.74 9.69 13.64
N SER A 458 -16.47 8.81 14.60
CA SER A 458 -17.03 7.45 14.66
C SER A 458 -17.85 7.26 15.96
N SER A 459 -18.20 6.02 16.29
CA SER A 459 -18.83 5.70 17.58
C SER A 459 -17.82 5.75 18.72
N ASP A 460 -18.26 6.15 19.93
CA ASP A 460 -17.42 6.20 21.14
C ASP A 460 -16.66 4.90 21.43
N GLY A 461 -17.21 3.75 21.02
CA GLY A 461 -16.59 2.44 21.20
C GLY A 461 -15.36 2.27 20.32
N ILE A 462 -15.51 2.57 19.04
CA ILE A 462 -14.45 2.50 18.03
C ILE A 462 -13.38 3.53 18.35
N GLU A 463 -13.73 4.80 18.53
CA GLU A 463 -12.74 5.87 18.81
C GLU A 463 -11.91 5.60 20.06
N ARG A 464 -12.50 4.98 21.09
CA ARG A 464 -11.77 4.59 22.29
C ARG A 464 -10.75 3.49 22.00
N THR A 465 -11.15 2.43 21.29
CA THR A 465 -10.30 1.27 21.04
C THR A 465 -9.15 1.62 20.10
N THR A 466 -9.42 2.42 19.06
CA THR A 466 -8.40 2.83 18.09
C THR A 466 -7.40 3.79 18.71
N ARG A 467 -7.84 4.70 19.58
CA ARG A 467 -6.95 5.51 20.43
C ARG A 467 -6.05 4.65 21.34
N GLU A 468 -6.59 3.57 21.91
CA GLU A 468 -5.82 2.67 22.78
C GLU A 468 -4.81 1.84 21.97
N LEU A 469 -5.16 1.44 20.74
CA LEU A 469 -4.31 0.67 19.84
C LEU A 469 -3.23 1.53 19.15
N ALA A 470 -3.52 2.80 18.87
CA ALA A 470 -2.62 3.73 18.18
C ALA A 470 -1.18 3.72 18.71
N PRO A 471 -0.89 3.91 20.02
CA PRO A 471 0.48 3.90 20.53
C PRO A 471 1.18 2.54 20.44
N VAL A 472 0.44 1.44 20.22
CA VAL A 472 1.01 0.12 19.99
C VAL A 472 1.51 0.01 18.55
N VAL A 473 0.63 0.25 17.57
CA VAL A 473 0.93 0.04 16.14
C VAL A 473 1.81 1.14 15.53
N THR A 474 1.81 2.33 16.14
CA THR A 474 2.72 3.44 15.77
C THR A 474 4.00 3.47 16.61
N GLY A 475 4.11 2.60 17.61
CA GLY A 475 5.23 2.58 18.55
C GLY A 475 6.50 1.98 17.96
N GLU A 476 7.66 2.44 18.42
CA GLU A 476 8.99 2.04 17.93
C GLU A 476 9.19 0.52 17.86
N VAL A 477 8.67 -0.23 18.83
CA VAL A 477 8.79 -1.70 18.85
C VAL A 477 8.06 -2.31 17.66
N PHE A 478 6.81 -1.92 17.42
CA PHE A 478 6.01 -2.48 16.34
C PHE A 478 6.57 -2.07 14.97
N VAL A 479 6.85 -0.77 14.79
CA VAL A 479 7.39 -0.22 13.55
C VAL A 479 8.77 -0.81 13.23
N GLY A 480 9.65 -0.98 14.23
CA GLY A 480 10.98 -1.58 14.02
C GLY A 480 10.91 -3.02 13.52
N PHE A 481 9.94 -3.82 13.98
CA PHE A 481 9.72 -5.17 13.44
C PHE A 481 9.18 -5.15 12.01
N LEU A 482 8.35 -4.17 11.62
CA LEU A 482 7.89 -4.03 10.24
C LEU A 482 9.00 -3.54 9.29
N GLU A 483 9.90 -2.70 9.80
CA GLU A 483 11.05 -2.17 9.05
C GLU A 483 12.13 -3.25 8.81
N GLU A 484 12.49 -4.00 9.85
CA GLU A 484 13.61 -4.94 9.77
C GLU A 484 13.19 -6.39 9.54
N GLY A 485 11.99 -6.76 9.99
CA GLY A 485 11.55 -8.15 10.01
C GLY A 485 11.07 -8.66 8.66
N VAL A 486 11.32 -9.95 8.42
CA VAL A 486 10.72 -10.67 7.30
C VAL A 486 9.34 -11.19 7.73
N ARG A 487 8.28 -10.75 7.04
CA ARG A 487 6.92 -11.25 7.28
C ARG A 487 6.83 -12.74 6.95
N ARG A 488 6.27 -13.52 7.85
CA ARG A 488 5.99 -14.96 7.74
C ARG A 488 4.52 -15.21 8.06
N VAL A 489 3.90 -16.10 7.30
CA VAL A 489 2.54 -16.59 7.62
C VAL A 489 2.65 -17.57 8.79
N GLY A 490 1.75 -17.44 9.76
CA GLY A 490 1.67 -18.37 10.88
C GLY A 490 0.90 -19.64 10.54
N VAL A 491 1.27 -20.74 11.17
CA VAL A 491 0.55 -22.03 11.07
C VAL A 491 -0.26 -22.23 12.35
N VAL A 492 -1.58 -22.29 12.21
CA VAL A 492 -2.49 -22.48 13.36
C VAL A 492 -2.98 -23.93 13.45
N LYS A 493 -3.01 -24.48 14.67
CA LYS A 493 -3.58 -25.80 14.98
C LYS A 493 -4.55 -25.68 16.16
N GLY A 494 -5.57 -26.53 16.17
CA GLY A 494 -6.54 -26.63 17.27
C GLY A 494 -7.76 -25.71 17.16
N ALA A 495 -7.70 -24.66 16.33
CA ALA A 495 -8.81 -23.76 16.02
C ALA A 495 -8.89 -23.43 14.53
N GLY A 496 -10.08 -23.11 14.05
CA GLY A 496 -10.31 -22.57 12.70
C GLY A 496 -10.66 -21.08 12.76
N ARG A 497 -10.49 -20.37 11.65
CA ARG A 497 -10.71 -18.90 11.55
C ARG A 497 -9.93 -18.11 12.60
N VAL A 498 -8.68 -18.50 12.79
CA VAL A 498 -7.67 -17.76 13.55
C VAL A 498 -6.56 -17.45 12.56
N ASP A 499 -6.30 -16.17 12.37
CA ASP A 499 -5.29 -15.67 11.46
C ASP A 499 -4.01 -15.29 12.23
N VAL A 500 -2.85 -15.54 11.62
CA VAL A 500 -1.55 -15.26 12.26
C VAL A 500 -0.53 -14.80 11.22
N ALA A 501 0.17 -13.71 11.57
CA ALA A 501 1.39 -13.30 10.92
C ALA A 501 2.51 -13.06 11.94
N GLY A 502 3.76 -13.17 11.51
CA GLY A 502 4.90 -12.75 12.31
C GLY A 502 5.99 -12.07 11.49
N TRP A 503 6.75 -11.19 12.13
CA TRP A 503 7.87 -10.45 11.51
C TRP A 503 9.15 -10.85 12.23
N VAL A 504 9.98 -11.62 11.53
CA VAL A 504 11.17 -12.26 12.08
C VAL A 504 12.40 -11.41 11.82
N VAL A 505 13.09 -11.02 12.88
CA VAL A 505 14.42 -10.37 12.82
C VAL A 505 15.45 -11.40 13.27
N GLU A 506 15.97 -12.16 12.30
CA GLU A 506 16.85 -13.32 12.59
C GLU A 506 18.12 -12.93 13.34
N GLU A 507 18.71 -11.77 13.03
CA GLU A 507 19.93 -11.28 13.68
C GLU A 507 19.73 -10.98 15.16
N GLU A 508 18.52 -10.58 15.56
CA GLU A 508 18.15 -10.35 16.96
C GLU A 508 17.65 -11.63 17.64
N GLY A 509 17.34 -12.68 16.88
CA GLY A 509 16.68 -13.86 17.42
C GLY A 509 15.29 -13.55 18.00
N ARG A 510 14.55 -12.61 17.39
CA ARG A 510 13.25 -12.14 17.89
C ARG A 510 12.22 -12.06 16.78
N ALA A 511 10.95 -12.13 17.15
CA ALA A 511 9.85 -11.86 16.23
C ALA A 511 8.70 -11.10 16.90
N LEU A 512 8.03 -10.26 16.12
CA LEU A 512 6.68 -9.79 16.41
C LEU A 512 5.69 -10.85 15.91
N VAL A 513 4.69 -11.24 16.69
CA VAL A 513 3.63 -12.17 16.31
C VAL A 513 2.28 -11.53 16.57
N SER A 514 1.43 -11.49 15.55
CA SER A 514 0.06 -11.05 15.63
C SER A 514 -0.88 -12.25 15.43
N VAL A 515 -1.83 -12.43 16.33
CA VAL A 515 -2.83 -13.51 16.32
C VAL A 515 -4.22 -12.89 16.40
N VAL A 516 -5.11 -13.23 15.47
CA VAL A 516 -6.45 -12.65 15.37
C VAL A 516 -7.50 -13.77 15.29
N ASN A 517 -8.41 -13.84 16.25
CA ASN A 517 -9.54 -14.77 16.21
C ASN A 517 -10.74 -14.13 15.50
N LEU A 518 -11.05 -14.58 14.28
CA LEU A 518 -12.15 -14.04 13.47
C LEU A 518 -13.53 -14.57 13.91
N ASN A 519 -13.57 -15.51 14.87
CA ASN A 519 -14.82 -16.04 15.40
C ASN A 519 -15.42 -15.10 16.45
N TYR A 520 -16.74 -14.86 16.39
CA TYR A 520 -17.50 -14.20 17.46
C TYR A 520 -17.59 -14.99 18.78
N ARG A 521 -17.07 -16.23 18.79
CA ARG A 521 -17.05 -17.11 19.96
C ARG A 521 -15.61 -17.48 20.27
N GLY A 522 -15.39 -17.82 21.53
CA GLY A 522 -14.09 -18.32 21.94
C GLY A 522 -13.74 -19.68 21.33
N THR A 523 -12.45 -19.98 21.29
CA THR A 523 -11.88 -21.23 20.76
C THR A 523 -11.47 -22.19 21.88
N GLY A 524 -11.10 -23.42 21.53
CA GLY A 524 -10.36 -24.32 22.42
C GLY A 524 -8.85 -24.03 22.41
N GLU A 525 -8.01 -24.98 22.84
CA GLU A 525 -6.54 -24.85 22.76
C GLU A 525 -6.11 -24.42 21.34
N VAL A 526 -5.31 -23.36 21.26
CA VAL A 526 -4.72 -22.87 20.02
C VAL A 526 -3.21 -23.04 20.11
N ARG A 527 -2.62 -23.55 19.02
CA ARG A 527 -1.17 -23.62 18.83
C ARG A 527 -0.78 -22.84 17.59
N VAL A 528 0.25 -22.01 17.72
CA VAL A 528 0.74 -21.13 16.67
C VAL A 528 2.23 -21.38 16.44
N GLY A 529 2.58 -21.78 15.23
CA GLY A 529 3.96 -21.83 14.74
C GLY A 529 4.23 -20.72 13.73
N LEU A 530 5.48 -20.32 13.58
CA LEU A 530 5.94 -19.45 12.49
C LEU A 530 6.77 -20.27 11.51
N GLU A 531 6.60 -20.02 10.21
CA GLU A 531 7.36 -20.72 9.19
C GLU A 531 8.88 -20.51 9.35
N GLY A 532 9.64 -21.60 9.31
CA GLY A 532 11.11 -21.56 9.28
C GLY A 532 11.81 -21.30 10.62
N VAL A 533 11.08 -20.93 11.68
CA VAL A 533 11.67 -20.60 12.99
C VAL A 533 10.95 -21.30 14.14
N ARG A 534 11.60 -21.35 15.31
CA ARG A 534 11.01 -21.93 16.53
C ARG A 534 11.02 -20.89 17.64
N VAL A 535 9.91 -20.80 18.36
CA VAL A 535 9.73 -19.87 19.48
C VAL A 535 10.37 -20.44 20.74
N ALA A 536 11.13 -19.63 21.46
CA ALA A 536 11.80 -19.96 22.72
C ALA A 536 11.02 -19.47 23.94
N GLY A 537 10.41 -18.27 23.85
CA GLY A 537 9.71 -17.62 24.96
C GLY A 537 8.85 -16.45 24.47
N VAL A 538 7.87 -16.07 25.30
CA VAL A 538 7.14 -14.80 25.12
C VAL A 538 7.89 -13.74 25.91
N GLU A 539 8.49 -12.77 25.21
CA GLU A 539 9.25 -11.68 25.83
C GLU A 539 8.29 -10.62 26.38
N LYS A 540 7.33 -10.21 25.55
CA LYS A 540 6.44 -9.10 25.86
C LYS A 540 5.10 -9.23 25.15
N VAL A 541 4.04 -8.81 25.81
CA VAL A 541 2.72 -8.60 25.21
C VAL A 541 2.55 -7.11 24.93
N LEU A 542 2.29 -6.74 23.68
CA LEU A 542 2.06 -5.35 23.27
C LEU A 542 0.57 -4.98 23.30
N TRP A 543 -0.29 -5.92 22.93
CA TRP A 543 -1.74 -5.73 22.90
C TRP A 543 -2.45 -7.08 23.06
N GLY A 544 -3.49 -7.14 23.91
CA GLY A 544 -4.34 -8.33 24.06
C GLY A 544 -3.57 -9.62 24.32
N GLY A 545 -4.18 -10.79 24.17
CA GLY A 545 -3.41 -12.03 24.06
C GLY A 545 -2.71 -12.53 25.32
N GLU A 546 -3.08 -12.12 26.54
CA GLU A 546 -2.42 -12.62 27.76
C GLU A 546 -2.57 -14.13 27.94
N GLY A 547 -1.50 -14.79 28.44
CA GLY A 547 -1.51 -16.22 28.77
C GLY A 547 -1.05 -17.18 27.66
N TRP A 548 -0.21 -16.72 26.73
CA TRP A 548 0.54 -17.62 25.86
C TRP A 548 1.74 -18.24 26.58
N ASP A 549 1.89 -19.55 26.42
CA ASP A 549 3.07 -20.32 26.81
C ASP A 549 3.80 -20.83 25.56
N VAL A 550 5.02 -21.35 25.73
CA VAL A 550 5.78 -21.98 24.64
C VAL A 550 5.91 -23.48 24.89
N LYS A 551 5.52 -24.29 23.91
CA LYS A 551 5.65 -25.74 23.96
C LYS A 551 6.11 -26.27 22.61
N ASP A 552 7.18 -27.07 22.62
CA ASP A 552 7.74 -27.69 21.42
C ASP A 552 8.11 -26.69 20.29
N GLY A 553 8.45 -25.45 20.66
CA GLY A 553 8.82 -24.38 19.71
C GLY A 553 7.62 -23.61 19.13
N GLU A 554 6.41 -23.86 19.62
CA GLU A 554 5.17 -23.19 19.22
C GLU A 554 4.59 -22.40 20.39
N LEU A 555 3.90 -21.30 20.10
CA LEU A 555 3.05 -20.61 21.07
C LEU A 555 1.79 -21.44 21.32
N VAL A 556 1.39 -21.60 22.58
CA VAL A 556 0.21 -22.38 22.98
C VAL A 556 -0.62 -21.58 23.98
N ARG A 557 -1.95 -21.58 23.80
CA ARG A 557 -2.88 -20.94 24.72
C ARG A 557 -4.18 -21.72 24.84
N GLU A 558 -4.69 -21.83 26.07
CA GLU A 558 -5.98 -22.46 26.39
C GLU A 558 -7.15 -21.54 26.05
N GLY A 559 -7.51 -21.49 24.77
CA GLY A 559 -8.63 -20.69 24.26
C GLY A 559 -8.27 -19.24 23.97
N LEU A 560 -8.83 -18.73 22.87
CA LEU A 560 -8.91 -17.31 22.56
C LEU A 560 -10.35 -16.85 22.79
N GLY A 561 -10.55 -15.64 23.31
CA GLY A 561 -11.84 -14.96 23.33
C GLY A 561 -12.37 -14.74 21.90
N GLY A 562 -13.68 -14.61 21.76
CA GLY A 562 -14.26 -14.25 20.45
C GLY A 562 -13.81 -12.84 20.04
N LEU A 563 -13.44 -12.67 18.78
CA LEU A 563 -12.88 -11.42 18.23
C LEU A 563 -11.62 -10.92 18.97
N GLU A 564 -10.90 -11.82 19.64
CA GLU A 564 -9.67 -11.44 20.34
C GLU A 564 -8.51 -11.29 19.34
N ALA A 565 -7.77 -10.19 19.46
CA ALA A 565 -6.47 -9.99 18.83
C ALA A 565 -5.35 -9.96 19.89
N GLY A 566 -4.18 -10.48 19.55
CA GLY A 566 -2.99 -10.47 20.38
C GLY A 566 -1.76 -10.08 19.58
N ILE A 567 -0.94 -9.18 20.11
CA ILE A 567 0.33 -8.73 19.53
C ILE A 567 1.44 -9.01 20.56
N LEU A 568 2.39 -9.85 20.18
CA LEU A 568 3.41 -10.40 21.06
C LEU A 568 4.79 -10.15 20.48
N VAL A 569 5.77 -9.92 21.33
CA VAL A 569 7.19 -10.07 21.00
C VAL A 569 7.66 -11.38 21.59
N VAL A 570 8.32 -12.19 20.78
CA VAL A 570 8.80 -13.52 21.16
C VAL A 570 10.28 -13.68 20.87
N ASP A 571 10.95 -14.44 21.72
CA ASP A 571 12.33 -14.88 21.50
C ASP A 571 12.33 -16.13 20.60
N LEU A 572 13.34 -16.25 19.73
CA LEU A 572 13.54 -17.37 18.83
C LEU A 572 14.76 -18.21 19.24
N VAL A 573 14.81 -19.45 18.75
CA VAL A 573 15.91 -20.42 19.00
C VAL A 573 16.97 -20.36 17.92
#